data_AF-A0A6N0NU30-F1
#
_entry.id   AF-A0A6N0NU30-F1
#
_cell.length_a   1.000
_cell.length_b   1.000
_cell.length_c   1.000
_cell.angle_alpha   90.00
_cell.angle_beta   90.00
_cell.angle_gamma   90.00
#
_symmetry.space_group_name_H-M   'P 1'
#
loop_
_entity.id
_entity.type
_entity.pdbx_description
1 polymer ?
#
loop_
_entity_poly.entity_id
_entity_poly.type
_entity_poly.pdbx_seq_one_letter_code
_entity_poly.pdbx_strand_id
1 'polypeptide(L)'
;MTKYSFSCASVGMNCGFEITNAGTEDELLEMLKVHAKASHGLTSIPADMVEKIKSNIKKSGKYSFSCASVGMNCGFEIMNASSEDELLHELSIHAKTSHNMTSIPQDTLNKIKQNIKVS
;
A
#
# COMPACT_ATOMS: atom_id res chain seq x y z
N MET A 1 11.86 2.35 -3.87
CA MET A 1 10.99 1.37 -4.53
C MET A 1 10.21 0.66 -3.43
N THR A 2 8.87 0.68 -3.49
CA THR A 2 8.05 0.00 -2.47
C THR A 2 8.37 -1.47 -2.46
N LYS A 3 8.46 -1.98 -1.24
CA LYS A 3 8.60 -3.40 -0.98
C LYS A 3 7.30 -3.94 -0.43
N TYR A 4 6.94 -5.14 -0.89
CA TYR A 4 5.75 -5.84 -0.46
C TYR A 4 6.16 -7.06 0.35
N SER A 5 5.49 -7.26 1.47
CA SER A 5 5.74 -8.38 2.37
C SER A 5 4.43 -9.03 2.77
N PHE A 6 4.44 -10.34 2.94
CA PHE A 6 3.26 -11.12 3.32
C PHE A 6 3.70 -12.35 4.11
N SER A 7 2.87 -12.79 5.06
CA SER A 7 3.09 -14.03 5.82
C SER A 7 1.83 -14.88 5.79
N CYS A 8 1.94 -16.18 5.55
CA CYS A 8 0.80 -17.09 5.58
C CYS A 8 0.09 -17.09 6.96
N ALA A 9 0.84 -16.89 8.04
CA ALA A 9 0.27 -16.75 9.38
C ALA A 9 -0.67 -15.54 9.52
N SER A 10 -0.48 -14.48 8.71
CA SER A 10 -1.33 -13.27 8.77
C SER A 10 -2.77 -13.52 8.34
N VAL A 11 -3.03 -14.59 7.57
CA VAL A 11 -4.38 -15.00 7.14
C VAL A 11 -4.92 -16.18 7.94
N GLY A 12 -4.30 -16.50 9.08
CA GLY A 12 -4.74 -17.56 9.99
C GLY A 12 -4.34 -18.98 9.57
N MET A 13 -3.46 -19.14 8.58
CA MET A 13 -2.91 -20.45 8.24
C MET A 13 -1.82 -20.84 9.24
N ASN A 14 -1.79 -22.11 9.64
CA ASN A 14 -0.68 -22.67 10.41
C ASN A 14 0.52 -22.98 9.48
N CYS A 15 1.10 -21.94 8.89
CA CYS A 15 2.19 -22.02 7.92
C CYS A 15 3.17 -20.87 8.15
N GLY A 16 4.45 -21.20 8.37
CA GLY A 16 5.51 -20.22 8.62
C GLY A 16 6.12 -19.58 7.35
N PHE A 17 5.54 -19.83 6.17
CA PHE A 17 6.05 -19.23 4.94
C PHE A 17 5.80 -17.72 4.92
N GLU A 18 6.84 -16.97 4.56
CA GLU A 18 6.80 -15.53 4.43
C GLU A 18 7.56 -15.07 3.18
N ILE A 19 7.06 -13.99 2.59
CA ILE A 19 7.70 -13.25 1.53
C ILE A 19 8.05 -11.90 2.10
N THR A 20 9.31 -11.51 1.93
CA THR A 20 9.78 -10.17 2.25
C THR A 20 10.38 -9.54 1.01
N ASN A 21 10.25 -8.22 0.89
CA ASN A 21 10.95 -7.44 -0.14
C ASN A 21 10.57 -7.72 -1.61
N ALA A 22 9.36 -8.24 -1.88
CA ALA A 22 8.84 -8.33 -3.25
C ALA A 22 8.74 -6.93 -3.87
N GLY A 23 9.06 -6.80 -5.16
CA GLY A 23 9.05 -5.53 -5.88
C GLY A 23 7.66 -5.06 -6.27
N THR A 24 6.70 -5.98 -6.45
CA THR A 24 5.31 -5.68 -6.80
C THR A 24 4.34 -6.63 -6.09
N GLU A 25 3.05 -6.26 -6.03
CA GLU A 25 1.99 -7.16 -5.56
C GLU A 25 1.87 -8.39 -6.46
N ASP A 26 1.99 -8.23 -7.78
CA ASP A 26 1.89 -9.36 -8.73
C ASP A 26 3.03 -10.36 -8.55
N GLU A 27 4.27 -9.89 -8.37
CA GLU A 27 5.42 -10.75 -8.06
C GLU A 27 5.20 -11.53 -6.75
N LEU A 28 4.68 -10.86 -5.72
CA LEU A 28 4.33 -11.50 -4.45
C LEU A 28 3.27 -12.58 -4.64
N LEU A 29 2.22 -12.31 -5.43
CA LEU A 29 1.17 -13.27 -5.73
C LEU A 29 1.69 -14.46 -6.54
N GLU A 30 2.59 -14.25 -7.50
CA GLU A 30 3.24 -15.34 -8.25
C GLU A 30 4.08 -16.23 -7.32
N MET A 31 4.87 -15.65 -6.42
CA MET A 31 5.61 -16.41 -5.41
C MET A 31 4.68 -17.23 -4.49
N LEU A 32 3.54 -16.66 -4.10
CA LEU A 32 2.53 -17.38 -3.33
C LEU A 32 1.91 -18.54 -4.10
N LYS A 33 1.63 -18.39 -5.40
CA LYS A 33 1.12 -19.48 -6.24
C LYS A 33 2.11 -20.64 -6.30
N VAL A 34 3.41 -20.33 -6.47
CA VAL A 34 4.47 -21.34 -6.47
C VAL A 34 4.52 -22.08 -5.13
N HIS A 35 4.49 -21.36 -4.01
CA HIS A 35 4.45 -21.95 -2.68
C HIS A 35 3.19 -22.81 -2.46
N ALA A 36 2.01 -22.28 -2.81
CA ALA A 36 0.73 -22.96 -2.67
C ALA A 36 0.71 -24.31 -3.41
N LYS A 37 1.25 -24.33 -4.63
CA LYS A 37 1.39 -25.55 -5.42
C LYS A 37 2.37 -26.54 -4.80
N ALA A 38 3.54 -26.08 -4.38
CA ALA A 38 4.61 -26.94 -3.88
C ALA A 38 4.34 -27.52 -2.48
N SER A 39 3.76 -26.72 -1.58
CA SER A 39 3.57 -27.09 -0.17
C SER A 39 2.17 -27.63 0.14
N HIS A 40 1.15 -27.23 -0.63
CA HIS A 40 -0.25 -27.55 -0.34
C HIS A 40 -0.96 -28.24 -1.51
N GLY A 41 -0.26 -28.50 -2.62
CA GLY A 41 -0.85 -29.13 -3.82
C GLY A 41 -1.90 -28.27 -4.53
N LEU A 42 -1.99 -26.97 -4.19
CA LEU A 42 -2.97 -26.06 -4.75
C LEU A 42 -2.52 -25.58 -6.13
N THR A 43 -3.20 -26.01 -7.19
CA THR A 43 -2.93 -25.54 -8.56
C THR A 43 -3.41 -24.11 -8.80
N SER A 44 -4.34 -23.61 -7.96
CA SER A 44 -4.83 -22.24 -7.96
C SER A 44 -5.19 -21.79 -6.55
N ILE A 45 -4.96 -20.51 -6.23
CA ILE A 45 -5.40 -19.91 -4.97
C ILE A 45 -6.87 -19.48 -5.13
N PRO A 46 -7.79 -19.93 -4.24
CA PRO A 46 -9.19 -19.50 -4.25
C PRO A 46 -9.35 -17.98 -4.19
N ALA A 47 -10.41 -17.44 -4.79
CA ALA A 47 -10.64 -16.00 -4.86
C ALA A 47 -10.73 -15.34 -3.46
N ASP A 48 -11.41 -15.99 -2.51
CA ASP A 48 -11.53 -15.50 -1.13
C ASP A 48 -10.16 -15.43 -0.43
N MET A 49 -9.27 -16.39 -0.73
CA MET A 49 -7.91 -16.39 -0.23
C MET A 49 -7.08 -15.27 -0.86
N VAL A 50 -7.25 -14.99 -2.16
CA VAL A 50 -6.59 -13.86 -2.83
C VAL A 50 -6.99 -12.53 -2.18
N GLU A 51 -8.27 -12.33 -1.86
CA GLU A 51 -8.72 -11.11 -1.17
C GLU A 51 -8.11 -10.98 0.23
N LYS A 52 -8.09 -12.08 1.00
CA LYS A 52 -7.43 -12.11 2.32
C LYS A 52 -5.93 -11.83 2.23
N ILE A 53 -5.26 -12.40 1.23
CA ILE A 53 -3.84 -12.13 0.96
C ILE A 53 -3.65 -10.65 0.70
N LYS A 54 -4.37 -10.07 -0.27
CA LYS A 54 -4.26 -8.65 -0.65
C LYS A 54 -4.49 -7.72 0.54
N SER A 55 -5.49 -8.01 1.37
CA SER A 55 -5.78 -7.22 2.58
C SER A 55 -4.68 -7.30 3.66
N ASN A 56 -3.79 -8.29 3.60
CA ASN A 56 -2.70 -8.48 4.57
C ASN A 56 -1.30 -8.25 3.98
N ILE A 57 -1.22 -7.82 2.71
CA ILE A 57 0.05 -7.39 2.12
C ILE A 57 0.50 -6.12 2.84
N LYS A 58 1.69 -6.16 3.41
CA LYS A 58 2.35 -4.99 4.00
C LYS A 58 3.16 -4.29 2.94
N LYS A 59 2.91 -2.99 2.76
CA LYS A 59 3.70 -2.11 1.91
C LYS A 59 4.75 -1.39 2.75
N SER A 60 5.97 -1.35 2.24
CA SER A 60 7.09 -0.59 2.80
C SER A 60 7.59 0.38 1.73
N GLY A 61 6.81 1.43 1.50
CA GLY A 61 7.27 2.65 0.86
C GLY A 61 7.91 3.61 1.87
N LYS A 62 8.55 4.65 1.36
CA LYS A 62 9.35 5.60 2.16
C LYS A 62 8.60 6.90 2.42
N TYR A 63 7.61 7.21 1.60
CA TYR A 63 6.95 8.50 1.61
C TYR A 63 5.70 8.45 2.49
N SER A 64 5.53 9.45 3.35
CA SER A 64 4.35 9.60 4.18
C SER A 64 3.95 11.07 4.28
N PHE A 65 2.66 11.32 4.43
CA PHE A 65 2.09 12.66 4.53
C PHE A 65 0.81 12.63 5.36
N SER A 66 0.58 13.71 6.10
CA SER A 66 -0.63 13.89 6.91
C SER A 66 -1.25 15.24 6.59
N CYS A 67 -2.56 15.30 6.33
CA CYS A 67 -3.23 16.57 6.05
C CYS A 67 -3.14 17.56 7.23
N ALA A 68 -3.08 17.05 8.45
CA ALA A 68 -2.85 17.85 9.64
C ALA A 68 -1.49 18.58 9.62
N SER A 69 -0.49 18.04 8.92
CA SER A 69 0.85 18.65 8.82
C SER A 69 0.87 20.01 8.10
N VAL A 70 -0.13 20.29 7.26
CA VAL A 70 -0.26 21.56 6.53
C VAL A 70 -1.29 22.50 7.16
N GLY A 71 -1.72 22.22 8.40
CA GLY A 71 -2.67 23.04 9.16
C GLY A 71 -4.13 22.87 8.74
N MET A 72 -4.45 21.82 7.97
CA MET A 72 -5.84 21.48 7.68
C MET A 72 -6.46 20.72 8.86
N ASN A 73 -7.73 20.99 9.16
CA ASN A 73 -8.50 20.19 10.12
C ASN A 73 -8.99 18.89 9.45
N CYS A 74 -8.05 18.03 9.07
CA CYS A 74 -8.30 16.77 8.37
C CYS A 74 -7.35 15.68 8.89
N GLY A 75 -7.91 14.55 9.34
CA GLY A 75 -7.15 13.41 9.86
C GLY A 75 -6.71 12.39 8.80
N PHE A 76 -6.78 12.73 7.51
CA PHE A 76 -6.35 11.83 6.44
C PHE A 76 -4.82 11.79 6.37
N GLU A 77 -4.27 10.57 6.33
CA GLU A 77 -2.84 10.31 6.26
C GLU A 77 -2.54 9.24 5.23
N ILE A 78 -1.42 9.41 4.52
CA ILE A 78 -0.85 8.45 3.61
C ILE A 78 0.44 7.95 4.24
N MET A 79 0.56 6.63 4.37
CA MET A 79 1.71 5.97 4.97
C MET A 79 2.30 4.99 3.97
N ASN A 80 3.64 4.97 3.88
CA ASN A 80 4.40 3.99 3.10
C ASN A 80 4.12 4.03 1.58
N ALA A 81 3.95 5.23 1.00
CA ALA A 81 3.89 5.42 -0.45
C ALA A 81 5.27 5.18 -1.11
N SER A 82 5.27 4.67 -2.34
CA SER A 82 6.47 4.27 -3.11
C SER A 82 7.29 5.43 -3.63
N SER A 83 6.60 6.53 -3.92
CA SER A 83 7.10 7.71 -4.60
C SER A 83 6.27 8.93 -4.19
N GLU A 84 6.82 10.11 -4.45
CA GLU A 84 6.07 11.35 -4.32
C GLU A 84 4.84 11.37 -5.25
N ASP A 85 4.96 10.88 -6.49
CA ASP A 85 3.85 10.84 -7.45
C ASP A 85 2.68 9.97 -6.99
N GLU A 86 2.94 8.78 -6.44
CA GLU A 86 1.88 7.93 -5.87
C GLU A 86 1.17 8.62 -4.71
N LEU A 87 1.94 9.22 -3.79
CA LEU A 87 1.39 9.96 -2.66
C LEU A 87 0.51 11.12 -3.13
N LEU A 88 0.99 11.90 -4.10
CA LEU A 88 0.23 13.01 -4.67
C LEU A 88 -1.02 12.53 -5.41
N HIS A 89 -0.95 11.39 -6.09
CA HIS A 89 -2.09 10.78 -6.75
C HIS A 89 -3.17 10.35 -5.74
N GLU A 90 -2.81 9.60 -4.70
CA GLU A 90 -3.73 9.20 -3.63
C GLU A 90 -4.37 10.42 -2.95
N LEU A 91 -3.57 11.45 -2.69
CA LEU A 91 -4.06 12.69 -2.10
C LEU A 91 -5.02 13.43 -3.03
N SER A 92 -4.79 13.40 -4.35
CA SER A 92 -5.70 13.98 -5.34
C SER A 92 -7.05 13.27 -5.38
N ILE A 93 -7.05 11.93 -5.22
CA ILE A 93 -8.27 11.14 -5.12
C ILE A 93 -9.02 11.54 -3.85
N HIS A 94 -8.35 11.56 -2.70
CA HIS A 94 -8.94 11.98 -1.42
C HIS A 94 -9.55 13.38 -1.50
N ALA A 95 -8.80 14.34 -2.04
CA ALA A 95 -9.24 15.72 -2.27
C ALA A 95 -10.56 15.77 -3.07
N LYS A 96 -10.61 15.00 -4.16
CA LYS A 96 -11.80 14.92 -5.01
C LYS A 96 -12.98 14.26 -4.30
N THR A 97 -12.77 13.16 -3.58
CA THR A 97 -13.86 12.38 -2.97
C THR A 97 -14.39 12.98 -1.67
N SER A 98 -13.52 13.59 -0.87
CA SER A 98 -13.87 14.08 0.47
C SER A 98 -14.18 15.57 0.49
N HIS A 99 -13.64 16.34 -0.45
CA HIS A 99 -13.77 17.80 -0.48
C HIS A 99 -14.35 18.34 -1.78
N ASN A 100 -14.78 17.46 -2.70
CA ASN A 100 -15.21 17.81 -4.07
C ASN A 100 -14.19 18.68 -4.82
N MET A 101 -12.92 18.59 -4.43
CA MET A 101 -11.85 19.42 -4.96
C MET A 101 -11.26 18.71 -6.18
N THR A 102 -11.63 19.19 -7.38
CA THR A 102 -11.19 18.60 -8.65
C THR A 102 -9.72 18.85 -8.96
N SER A 103 -9.10 19.84 -8.30
CA SER A 103 -7.67 20.14 -8.39
C SER A 103 -7.16 20.70 -7.07
N ILE A 104 -5.96 20.29 -6.63
CA ILE A 104 -5.28 20.85 -5.47
C ILE A 104 -4.67 22.21 -5.87
N PRO A 105 -4.98 23.33 -5.17
CA PRO A 105 -4.35 24.63 -5.43
C PRO A 105 -2.83 24.56 -5.33
N GLN A 106 -2.11 25.35 -6.15
CA GLN A 106 -0.65 25.29 -6.22
C GLN A 106 0.02 25.57 -4.86
N ASP A 107 -0.47 26.54 -4.08
CA ASP A 107 0.07 26.83 -2.76
C ASP A 107 -0.10 25.66 -1.78
N THR A 108 -1.23 24.97 -1.85
CA THR A 108 -1.50 23.75 -1.08
C THR A 108 -0.55 22.64 -1.51
N LEU A 109 -0.36 22.45 -2.81
CA LEU A 109 0.56 21.45 -3.37
C LEU A 109 2.02 21.71 -2.92
N ASN A 110 2.46 22.96 -2.91
CA ASN A 110 3.78 23.34 -2.44
C ASN A 110 3.97 22.99 -0.95
N LYS A 111 2.97 23.29 -0.10
CA LYS A 111 2.99 22.91 1.32
C LYS A 111 2.99 21.40 1.53
N ILE A 112 2.24 20.66 0.72
CA ILE A 112 2.23 19.19 0.74
C ILE A 112 3.65 18.68 0.49
N LYS A 113 4.27 19.07 -0.63
CA LYS A 113 5.63 18.62 -1.00
C LYS A 113 6.66 18.94 0.08
N GLN A 114 6.56 20.09 0.72
CA GLN A 114 7.46 20.49 1.83
C GLN A 114 7.29 19.64 3.10
N ASN A 115 6.12 19.02 3.30
CA ASN A 115 5.79 18.24 4.50
C ASN A 115 5.75 16.73 4.26
N ILE A 116 6.10 16.27 3.05
CA ILE A 116 6.29 14.84 2.79
C ILE A 116 7.49 14.36 3.61
N LYS A 117 7.26 13.34 4.44
CA LYS A 117 8.30 12.66 5.21
C LYS A 117 8.84 11.49 4.41
N VAL A 118 10.16 11.31 4.43
CA VAL A 118 10.86 10.22 3.75
C VAL A 118 11.64 9.39 4.79
N SER A 119 11.43 8.08 4.80
CA SER A 119 12.13 7.10 5.66
C SER A 119 13.11 6.19 4.91
#